data_AF-A0A3E0NVR1-F1
#
_entry.id   AF-A0A3E0NVR1-F1
#
_cell.length_a   1.000
_cell.length_b   1.000
_cell.length_c   1.000
_cell.angle_alpha   90.00
_cell.angle_beta   90.00
_cell.angle_gamma   90.00
#
_symmetry.space_group_name_H-M   'P 1'
#
loop_
_entity.id
_entity.type
_entity.pdbx_description
1 polymer ?
#
loop_
_entity_poly.entity_id
_entity_poly.type
_entity_poly.pdbx_seq_one_letter_code
_entity_poly.pdbx_strand_id
1 'polypeptide(L)'
;MTRELVASSLGVLVAVLLGTSAVCSPAAASAGDFFDAERFRLVRDGDAYRLRSADGIDAPIPLAWLEPPEVVAEDEESYVGSLDWEEAVTAFPIGGGRIGLHLSSYTIADGGSAQAASGRDLLLILDPTTGQLWRGLDLGSSKSRVRLGGCWAARFDRIAVGDVDCDRRLDLSVVEERLTCEEVDVRVIGTEEEEWVRSDRQHHRIGPRRWHLGTGESWQHDDRFDDRLPCTGLAELPLIGLVKGPVEFVLESYADRAPLFDETGAPASWP
;
A
#
# COMPACT_ATOMS: atom_id res chain seq x y z
N MET A 1 8.55 -11.36 -90.69
CA MET A 1 7.82 -12.29 -89.79
C MET A 1 8.83 -12.78 -88.76
N THR A 2 8.41 -12.82 -87.47
CA THR A 2 9.08 -13.46 -86.29
C THR A 2 10.49 -12.95 -85.94
N ARG A 3 10.64 -12.03 -84.97
CA ARG A 3 10.73 -12.20 -83.49
C ARG A 3 11.91 -13.08 -83.04
N GLU A 4 12.81 -12.52 -82.21
CA GLU A 4 13.27 -12.99 -80.87
C GLU A 4 14.51 -12.18 -80.43
N LEU A 5 14.38 -11.35 -79.39
CA LEU A 5 14.65 -11.56 -77.95
C LEU A 5 16.05 -11.05 -77.54
N VAL A 6 16.10 -9.77 -77.16
CA VAL A 6 17.20 -9.17 -76.39
C VAL A 6 16.88 -9.37 -74.91
N ALA A 7 17.68 -10.16 -74.21
CA ALA A 7 17.60 -10.32 -72.77
C ALA A 7 18.32 -9.15 -72.08
N SER A 8 17.55 -8.22 -71.52
CA SER A 8 18.05 -7.19 -70.60
C SER A 8 18.10 -7.76 -69.18
N SER A 9 19.30 -7.92 -68.65
CA SER A 9 19.57 -8.20 -67.24
C SER A 9 19.30 -6.95 -66.40
N LEU A 10 18.16 -6.88 -65.73
CA LEU A 10 17.93 -5.95 -64.62
C LEU A 10 18.46 -6.60 -63.33
N GLY A 11 19.59 -6.09 -62.83
CA GLY A 11 20.03 -6.36 -61.46
C GLY A 11 19.15 -5.60 -60.48
N VAL A 12 18.37 -6.33 -59.68
CA VAL A 12 17.63 -5.76 -58.54
C VAL A 12 18.60 -5.63 -57.38
N LEU A 13 19.00 -4.39 -57.07
CA LEU A 13 19.78 -4.06 -55.88
C LEU A 13 18.80 -3.92 -54.70
N VAL A 14 18.74 -4.94 -53.83
CA VAL A 14 17.97 -4.84 -52.57
C VAL A 14 18.84 -4.09 -51.57
N ALA A 15 18.55 -2.80 -51.37
CA ALA A 15 19.10 -2.01 -50.29
C ALA A 15 18.39 -2.41 -48.98
N VAL A 16 19.05 -3.25 -48.17
CA VAL A 16 18.64 -3.51 -46.79
C VAL A 16 19.02 -2.28 -45.96
N LEU A 17 18.07 -1.36 -45.80
CA LEU A 17 18.15 -0.29 -44.81
C LEU A 17 17.97 -0.93 -43.43
N LEU A 18 19.08 -1.23 -42.76
CA LEU A 18 19.14 -1.50 -41.33
C LEU A 18 18.81 -0.20 -40.59
N GLY A 19 17.53 0.13 -40.51
CA GLY A 19 17.03 1.11 -39.57
C GLY A 19 17.23 0.54 -38.17
N THR A 20 18.30 0.95 -37.50
CA THR A 20 18.41 0.78 -36.05
C THR A 20 17.35 1.68 -35.42
N SER A 21 16.17 1.12 -35.18
CA SER A 21 15.24 1.68 -34.22
C SER A 21 15.97 1.68 -32.88
N ALA A 22 16.53 2.84 -32.54
CA ALA A 22 16.88 3.17 -31.17
C ALA A 22 15.58 3.13 -30.39
N VAL A 23 15.22 1.94 -29.90
CA VAL A 23 14.23 1.79 -28.84
C VAL A 23 14.89 2.46 -27.64
N CYS A 24 14.54 3.73 -27.44
CA CYS A 24 14.78 4.41 -26.19
C CYS A 24 13.97 3.60 -25.17
N SER A 25 14.57 2.59 -24.55
CA SER A 25 14.04 2.05 -23.32
C SER A 25 14.06 3.20 -22.32
N PRO A 26 12.90 3.71 -21.86
CA PRO A 26 12.93 4.60 -20.72
C PRO A 26 13.64 3.84 -19.61
N ALA A 27 14.69 4.44 -19.06
CA ALA A 27 15.31 3.93 -17.84
C ALA A 27 14.18 3.71 -16.84
N ALA A 28 14.08 2.49 -16.30
CA ALA A 28 13.14 2.21 -15.23
C ALA A 28 13.47 3.19 -14.10
N ALA A 29 12.65 4.23 -13.94
CA ALA A 29 12.73 5.12 -12.81
C ALA A 29 12.67 4.24 -11.56
N SER A 30 13.61 4.46 -10.65
CA SER A 30 13.56 3.75 -9.38
C SER A 30 12.27 4.16 -8.66
N ALA A 31 11.65 3.26 -7.90
CA ALA A 31 10.43 3.60 -7.15
C ALA A 31 10.61 4.82 -6.22
N GLY A 32 11.87 5.15 -5.86
CA GLY A 32 12.22 6.35 -5.08
C GLY A 32 12.07 7.67 -5.81
N ASP A 33 12.04 7.70 -7.15
CA ASP A 33 11.81 8.93 -7.93
C ASP A 33 10.31 9.22 -8.15
N PHE A 34 9.45 8.28 -7.74
CA PHE A 34 8.01 8.33 -8.02
C PHE A 34 7.21 9.02 -6.91
N PHE A 35 7.71 8.92 -5.67
CA PHE A 35 7.07 9.44 -4.47
C PHE A 35 7.85 10.60 -3.88
N ASP A 36 7.14 11.65 -3.49
CA ASP A 36 7.72 12.82 -2.85
C ASP A 36 7.15 12.98 -1.44
N ALA A 37 7.97 12.63 -0.43
CA ALA A 37 7.59 12.71 0.98
C ALA A 37 8.04 14.03 1.66
N GLU A 38 8.66 14.94 0.91
CA GLU A 38 9.24 16.18 1.46
C GLU A 38 8.48 17.43 1.01
N ARG A 39 7.81 17.37 -0.14
CA ARG A 39 7.12 18.53 -0.72
C ARG A 39 5.94 19.02 0.10
N PHE A 40 5.24 18.12 0.78
CA PHE A 40 4.06 18.46 1.56
C PHE A 40 4.18 18.06 3.02
N ARG A 41 3.60 18.89 3.89
CA ARG A 41 3.44 18.64 5.32
C ARG A 41 2.00 18.85 5.74
N LEU A 42 1.50 17.96 6.58
CA LEU A 42 0.27 18.16 7.32
C LEU A 42 0.58 18.97 8.56
N VAL A 43 -0.02 20.15 8.69
CA VAL A 43 0.18 21.04 9.84
C VAL A 43 -1.14 21.20 10.58
N ARG A 44 -1.08 21.02 11.90
CA ARG A 44 -2.19 21.33 12.81
C ARG A 44 -2.01 22.72 13.39
N ASP A 45 -3.04 23.56 13.26
CA ASP A 45 -3.11 24.91 13.81
C ASP A 45 -4.40 25.02 14.66
N GLY A 46 -4.27 24.77 15.95
CA GLY A 46 -5.41 24.57 16.85
C GLY A 46 -6.25 23.35 16.45
N ASP A 47 -7.51 23.58 16.12
CA ASP A 47 -8.49 22.55 15.72
C ASP A 47 -8.60 22.38 14.19
N ALA A 48 -7.68 23.00 13.43
CA ALA A 48 -7.68 22.94 11.98
C ALA A 48 -6.44 22.21 11.44
N TYR A 49 -6.64 21.37 10.42
CA TYR A 49 -5.57 20.78 9.64
C TYR A 49 -5.39 21.51 8.32
N ARG A 50 -4.14 21.66 7.90
CA ARG A 50 -3.76 22.31 6.65
C ARG A 50 -2.65 21.55 5.97
N LEU A 51 -2.74 21.43 4.65
CA LEU A 51 -1.65 20.96 3.81
C LEU A 51 -0.77 22.16 3.43
N ARG A 52 0.53 22.09 3.77
CA ARG A 52 1.50 23.12 3.40
C ARG A 52 2.60 22.55 2.51
N SER A 53 3.13 23.38 1.61
CA SER A 53 4.30 23.06 0.80
C SER A 53 5.29 24.23 0.75
N ALA A 54 6.54 23.94 0.42
CA ALA A 54 7.56 24.98 0.17
C ALA A 54 7.22 25.85 -1.05
N ASP A 55 6.44 25.32 -1.99
CA ASP A 55 5.99 26.02 -3.22
C ASP A 55 4.86 27.03 -2.96
N GLY A 56 4.44 27.20 -1.70
CA GLY A 56 3.42 28.18 -1.30
C GLY A 56 1.98 27.65 -1.31
N ILE A 57 1.76 26.36 -1.58
CA ILE A 57 0.45 25.73 -1.37
C ILE A 57 0.15 25.73 0.14
N ASP A 58 -1.00 26.30 0.50
CA ASP A 58 -1.56 26.28 1.85
C ASP A 58 -3.08 26.05 1.75
N ALA A 59 -3.49 24.77 1.84
CA ALA A 59 -4.87 24.36 1.63
C ALA A 59 -5.48 23.78 2.91
N PRO A 60 -6.65 24.25 3.36
CA PRO A 60 -7.31 23.68 4.53
C PRO A 60 -7.83 22.27 4.23
N ILE A 61 -7.65 21.35 5.17
CA ILE A 61 -8.25 20.01 5.14
C ILE A 61 -9.44 20.02 6.11
N PRO A 62 -10.66 19.70 5.64
CA PRO A 62 -11.81 19.59 6.52
C PRO A 62 -11.57 18.61 7.67
N LEU A 63 -11.80 19.05 8.91
CA LEU A 63 -11.59 18.23 10.10
C LEU A 63 -12.35 16.90 10.02
N ALA A 64 -13.61 16.94 9.54
CA ALA A 64 -14.45 15.75 9.38
C ALA A 64 -13.91 14.71 8.38
N TRP A 65 -12.87 15.01 7.60
CA TRP A 65 -12.19 14.00 6.77
C TRP A 65 -11.14 13.22 7.53
N LEU A 66 -10.49 13.87 8.51
CA LEU A 66 -9.41 13.30 9.32
C LEU A 66 -9.91 12.74 10.64
N GLU A 67 -10.87 13.43 11.26
CA GLU A 67 -11.48 13.10 12.55
C GLU A 67 -13.03 13.09 12.40
N PRO A 68 -13.62 12.10 11.69
CA PRO A 68 -15.07 11.96 11.64
C PRO A 68 -15.66 11.74 13.05
N PRO A 69 -16.80 12.35 13.43
CA PRO A 69 -17.36 12.25 14.78
C PRO A 69 -17.59 10.82 15.26
N GLU A 70 -18.02 9.93 14.36
CA GLU A 70 -18.21 8.50 14.64
C GLU A 70 -16.90 7.81 15.01
N VAL A 71 -15.80 8.18 14.35
CA VAL A 71 -14.47 7.62 14.62
C VAL A 71 -13.92 8.14 15.93
N VAL A 72 -14.12 9.44 16.23
CA VAL A 72 -13.69 10.03 17.50
C VAL A 72 -14.33 9.29 18.68
N ALA A 73 -15.63 8.99 18.58
CA ALA A 73 -16.34 8.23 19.60
C ALA A 73 -15.82 6.78 19.73
N GLU A 74 -15.56 6.09 18.61
CA GLU A 74 -14.97 4.74 18.62
C GLU A 74 -13.56 4.71 19.24
N ASP A 75 -12.75 5.74 18.95
CA ASP A 75 -11.37 5.87 19.45
C ASP A 75 -11.35 6.12 20.98
N GLU A 76 -12.31 6.88 21.51
CA GLU A 76 -12.44 7.12 22.97
C GLU A 76 -12.70 5.82 23.75
N GLU A 77 -13.35 4.84 23.12
CA GLU A 77 -13.63 3.51 23.69
C GLU A 77 -12.54 2.48 23.39
N SER A 78 -11.58 2.82 22.54
CA SER A 78 -10.53 1.92 22.06
C SER A 78 -9.31 1.90 22.98
N TYR A 79 -8.58 0.78 22.97
CA TYR A 79 -7.33 0.63 23.73
C TYR A 79 -6.22 1.57 23.27
N VAL A 80 -6.25 1.98 22.00
CA VAL A 80 -5.29 2.86 21.36
C VAL A 80 -6.02 3.70 20.32
N GLY A 81 -5.76 5.01 20.32
CA GLY A 81 -6.32 5.91 19.32
C GLY A 81 -5.76 5.61 17.93
N SER A 82 -6.50 6.02 16.91
CA SER A 82 -6.17 5.90 15.49
C SER A 82 -6.08 7.27 14.79
N LEU A 83 -6.20 8.37 15.53
CA LEU A 83 -6.29 9.74 14.98
C LEU A 83 -5.01 10.59 15.15
N ASP A 84 -3.88 10.00 15.54
CA ASP A 84 -2.59 10.71 15.59
C ASP A 84 -1.96 10.77 14.18
N TRP A 85 -2.31 11.82 13.43
CA TRP A 85 -1.89 12.01 12.04
C TRP A 85 -0.44 12.46 11.93
N GLU A 86 0.29 11.83 11.02
CA GLU A 86 1.69 12.13 10.74
C GLU A 86 1.86 13.46 10.01
N GLU A 87 2.92 14.21 10.33
CA GLU A 87 3.25 15.46 9.62
C GLU A 87 3.67 15.16 8.18
N ALA A 88 4.29 14.00 7.94
CA ALA A 88 4.76 13.60 6.64
C ALA A 88 3.60 13.22 5.71
N VAL A 89 3.58 13.80 4.51
CA VAL A 89 2.61 13.48 3.45
C VAL A 89 3.37 12.94 2.26
N THR A 90 2.98 11.77 1.77
CA THR A 90 3.56 11.24 0.53
C THR A 90 2.76 11.71 -0.67
N ALA A 91 3.40 12.37 -1.63
CA ALA A 91 2.79 12.83 -2.86
C ALA A 91 3.20 11.99 -4.07
N PHE A 92 2.28 11.85 -5.04
CA PHE A 92 2.52 11.15 -6.30
C PHE A 92 1.71 11.77 -7.45
N PRO A 93 2.20 11.71 -8.70
CA PRO A 93 1.49 12.27 -9.85
C PRO A 93 0.35 11.34 -10.29
N ILE A 94 -0.90 11.81 -10.35
CA ILE A 94 -2.05 10.94 -10.71
C ILE A 94 -2.54 11.12 -12.14
N GLY A 95 -1.88 11.98 -12.92
CA GLY A 95 -2.28 12.37 -14.27
C GLY A 95 -3.09 13.67 -14.30
N GLY A 96 -3.22 14.27 -15.48
CA GLY A 96 -4.00 15.51 -15.68
C GLY A 96 -3.49 16.74 -14.90
N GLY A 97 -2.23 16.74 -14.48
CA GLY A 97 -1.64 17.81 -13.66
C GLY A 97 -2.02 17.78 -12.18
N ARG A 98 -2.75 16.75 -11.73
CA ARG A 98 -3.15 16.58 -10.33
C ARG A 98 -2.16 15.71 -9.56
N ILE A 99 -2.21 15.85 -8.24
CA ILE A 99 -1.33 15.17 -7.30
C ILE A 99 -2.21 14.34 -6.35
N GLY A 100 -1.87 13.07 -6.19
CA GLY A 100 -2.37 12.24 -5.11
C GLY A 100 -1.55 12.47 -3.85
N LEU A 101 -2.21 12.54 -2.70
CA LEU A 101 -1.58 12.75 -1.41
C LEU A 101 -1.99 11.62 -0.47
N HIS A 102 -1.02 10.97 0.14
CA HIS A 102 -1.22 9.93 1.13
C HIS A 102 -0.91 10.48 2.51
N LEU A 103 -1.97 10.58 3.32
CA LEU A 103 -1.92 10.93 4.73
C LEU A 103 -2.12 9.65 5.53
N SER A 104 -1.38 9.54 6.63
CA SER A 104 -1.44 8.38 7.50
C SER A 104 -1.47 8.84 8.95
N SER A 105 -2.20 8.10 9.78
CA SER A 105 -2.09 8.17 11.22
C SER A 105 -1.56 6.85 11.76
N TYR A 106 -0.84 6.92 12.87
CA TYR A 106 -0.41 5.71 13.57
C TYR A 106 -0.04 6.02 15.02
N THR A 107 -0.71 5.35 15.96
CA THR A 107 -0.42 5.48 17.39
C THR A 107 -0.05 4.11 17.94
N ILE A 108 0.98 4.07 18.77
CA ILE A 108 1.38 2.88 19.52
C ILE A 108 1.11 3.11 21.01
N ALA A 109 0.47 2.15 21.66
CA ALA A 109 0.36 2.04 23.09
C ALA A 109 1.27 0.91 23.59
N ASP A 110 2.46 1.28 24.07
CA ASP A 110 3.47 0.34 24.60
C ASP A 110 3.35 0.12 26.12
N GLY A 111 2.44 0.82 26.80
CA GLY A 111 2.22 0.73 28.25
C GLY A 111 1.07 -0.21 28.63
N GLY A 112 1.30 -1.09 29.62
CA GLY A 112 0.27 -1.99 30.17
C GLY A 112 0.51 -3.47 29.87
N SER A 113 -0.52 -4.30 30.04
CA SER A 113 -0.45 -5.75 29.78
C SER A 113 -0.69 -6.14 28.32
N ALA A 114 -1.11 -5.19 27.47
CA ALA A 114 -1.33 -5.38 26.04
C ALA A 114 -0.47 -4.39 25.25
N GLN A 115 0.18 -4.87 24.20
CA GLN A 115 0.84 -4.03 23.20
C GLN A 115 -0.16 -3.82 22.07
N ALA A 116 -0.56 -2.58 21.83
CA ALA A 116 -1.55 -2.25 20.82
C ALA A 116 -1.09 -1.09 19.95
N ALA A 117 -1.49 -1.10 18.68
CA ALA A 117 -1.31 0.03 17.79
C ALA A 117 -2.48 0.11 16.82
N SER A 118 -2.84 1.33 16.42
CA SER A 118 -3.90 1.55 15.44
C SER A 118 -3.53 2.74 14.55
N GLY A 119 -4.01 2.71 13.33
CA GLY A 119 -3.74 3.73 12.33
C GLY A 119 -4.71 3.67 11.17
N ARG A 120 -4.72 4.78 10.42
CA ARG A 120 -5.63 5.03 9.31
C ARG A 120 -4.85 5.58 8.14
N ASP A 121 -5.44 5.44 6.96
CA ASP A 121 -4.91 6.05 5.74
C ASP A 121 -6.02 6.80 5.01
N LEU A 122 -5.70 8.03 4.60
CA LEU A 122 -6.56 8.89 3.80
C LEU A 122 -5.79 9.34 2.56
N LEU A 123 -6.39 9.13 1.39
CA LEU A 123 -5.80 9.49 0.11
C LEU A 123 -6.54 10.69 -0.45
N LEU A 124 -5.91 11.85 -0.53
CA LEU A 124 -6.51 13.07 -1.09
C LEU A 124 -6.07 13.28 -2.54
N ILE A 125 -6.83 14.10 -3.26
CA ILE A 125 -6.44 14.64 -4.56
C ILE A 125 -6.26 16.14 -4.43
N LEU A 126 -5.17 16.68 -5.00
CA LEU A 126 -4.84 18.08 -5.06
C LEU A 126 -4.74 18.55 -6.51
N ASP A 127 -5.41 19.65 -6.82
CA ASP A 127 -5.10 20.46 -7.99
C ASP A 127 -4.13 21.58 -7.57
N PRO A 128 -2.85 21.49 -7.95
CA PRO A 128 -1.84 22.47 -7.53
C PRO A 128 -2.05 23.85 -8.17
N THR A 129 -2.86 23.96 -9.23
CA THR A 129 -3.13 25.23 -9.91
C THR A 129 -4.16 26.06 -9.14
N THR A 130 -5.16 25.40 -8.58
CA THR A 130 -6.26 26.06 -7.85
C THR A 130 -6.12 25.96 -6.34
N GLY A 131 -5.28 25.04 -5.84
CA GLY A 131 -5.19 24.69 -4.42
C GLY A 131 -6.38 23.87 -3.92
N GLN A 132 -7.24 23.40 -4.81
CA GLN A 132 -8.43 22.63 -4.45
C GLN A 132 -8.05 21.21 -4.00
N LEU A 133 -8.68 20.76 -2.91
CA LEU A 133 -8.54 19.42 -2.35
C LEU A 133 -9.84 18.64 -2.46
N TRP A 134 -9.72 17.33 -2.72
CA TRP A 134 -10.81 16.36 -2.64
C TRP A 134 -10.41 15.19 -1.74
N ARG A 135 -11.38 14.60 -1.04
CA ARG A 135 -11.16 13.49 -0.09
C ARG A 135 -10.62 12.22 -0.74
N GLY A 136 -10.72 12.06 -2.06
CA GLY A 136 -10.13 10.96 -2.80
C GLY A 136 -10.66 9.57 -2.43
N LEU A 137 -10.03 8.92 -1.44
CA LEU A 137 -10.38 7.61 -0.88
C LEU A 137 -10.05 7.57 0.62
N ASP A 138 -11.02 7.19 1.45
CA ASP A 138 -10.80 6.90 2.87
C ASP A 138 -10.79 5.38 3.09
N LEU A 139 -9.67 4.85 3.60
CA LEU A 139 -9.52 3.43 3.93
C LEU A 139 -9.96 3.10 5.36
N GLY A 140 -10.27 4.12 6.17
CA GLY A 140 -10.63 3.96 7.57
C GLY A 140 -9.47 3.39 8.38
N SER A 141 -9.78 2.49 9.32
CA SER A 141 -8.75 1.71 10.02
C SER A 141 -8.11 0.74 9.05
N SER A 142 -6.92 1.12 8.58
CA SER A 142 -6.09 0.38 7.62
C SER A 142 -4.94 -0.36 8.29
N LYS A 143 -4.62 -0.01 9.53
CA LYS A 143 -3.48 -0.54 10.28
C LYS A 143 -3.90 -0.82 11.70
N SER A 144 -3.64 -2.03 12.19
CA SER A 144 -3.81 -2.35 13.61
C SER A 144 -2.90 -3.49 14.06
N ARG A 145 -2.52 -3.45 15.33
CA ARG A 145 -1.80 -4.52 16.02
C ARG A 145 -2.35 -4.65 17.43
N VAL A 146 -2.53 -5.87 17.89
CA VAL A 146 -2.83 -6.15 19.28
C VAL A 146 -2.18 -7.46 19.69
N ARG A 147 -1.53 -7.45 20.85
CA ARG A 147 -1.13 -8.67 21.54
C ARG A 147 -2.11 -8.97 22.65
N LEU A 148 -2.82 -10.08 22.53
CA LEU A 148 -3.73 -10.58 23.56
C LEU A 148 -3.48 -12.07 23.78
N GLY A 149 -3.43 -12.51 25.05
CA GLY A 149 -3.23 -13.93 25.38
C GLY A 149 -1.87 -14.51 25.00
N GLY A 150 -0.90 -13.70 24.58
CA GLY A 150 0.42 -14.18 24.12
C GLY A 150 0.52 -14.34 22.59
N CYS A 151 -0.59 -14.18 21.86
CA CYS A 151 -0.66 -14.21 20.41
C CYS A 151 -0.84 -12.78 19.83
N TRP A 152 -0.35 -12.57 18.60
CA TRP A 152 -0.47 -11.32 17.87
C TRP A 152 -1.58 -11.40 16.84
N ALA A 153 -2.51 -10.45 16.90
CA ALA A 153 -3.40 -10.13 15.79
C ALA A 153 -2.95 -8.81 15.17
N ALA A 154 -2.93 -8.76 13.84
CA ALA A 154 -2.45 -7.59 13.11
C ALA A 154 -3.18 -7.48 11.76
N ARG A 155 -3.46 -6.26 11.31
CA ARG A 155 -4.05 -5.97 9.99
C ARG A 155 -3.32 -4.79 9.37
N PHE A 156 -2.97 -4.89 8.09
CA PHE A 156 -2.32 -3.83 7.32
C PHE A 156 -2.87 -3.81 5.91
N ASP A 157 -3.36 -2.66 5.46
CA ASP A 157 -3.71 -2.44 4.07
C ASP A 157 -2.48 -1.91 3.33
N ARG A 158 -1.92 -2.73 2.43
CA ARG A 158 -0.83 -2.34 1.53
C ARG A 158 -1.41 -1.60 0.35
N ILE A 159 -0.92 -0.39 0.13
CA ILE A 159 -1.40 0.49 -0.94
C ILE A 159 -0.31 0.56 -2.01
N ALA A 160 -0.70 0.40 -3.26
CA ALA A 160 0.17 0.63 -4.40
C ALA A 160 -0.55 1.45 -5.46
N VAL A 161 0.21 2.07 -6.34
CA VAL A 161 -0.31 2.88 -7.43
C VAL A 161 0.15 2.32 -8.78
N GLY A 162 -0.72 2.40 -9.78
CA GLY A 162 -0.47 1.92 -11.13
C GLY A 162 -1.64 2.26 -12.05
N ASP A 163 -1.41 2.24 -13.36
CA ASP A 163 -2.45 2.46 -14.37
C ASP A 163 -3.06 1.11 -14.77
N VAL A 164 -4.23 0.75 -14.24
CA VAL A 164 -4.81 -0.60 -14.41
C VAL A 164 -5.75 -0.70 -15.62
N ASP A 165 -6.32 0.42 -16.07
CA ASP A 165 -7.22 0.48 -17.21
C ASP A 165 -6.59 1.05 -18.50
N CYS A 166 -5.29 1.36 -18.44
CA CYS A 166 -4.46 1.91 -19.50
C CYS A 166 -4.88 3.32 -19.95
N ASP A 167 -5.52 4.13 -19.10
CA ASP A 167 -5.99 5.47 -19.45
C ASP A 167 -4.92 6.57 -19.25
N ARG A 168 -3.72 6.20 -18.79
CA ARG A 168 -2.59 7.08 -18.41
C ARG A 168 -2.83 7.93 -17.17
N ARG A 169 -3.75 7.51 -16.30
CA ARG A 169 -3.93 8.01 -14.94
C ARG A 169 -3.52 6.91 -13.96
N LEU A 170 -3.25 7.32 -12.73
CA LEU A 170 -2.94 6.36 -11.69
C LEU A 170 -4.17 6.00 -10.87
N ASP A 171 -4.32 4.70 -10.71
CA ASP A 171 -5.29 4.06 -9.85
C ASP A 171 -4.61 3.58 -8.57
N LEU A 172 -5.43 3.29 -7.57
CA LEU A 172 -4.97 2.77 -6.29
C LEU A 172 -5.31 1.29 -6.19
N SER A 173 -4.32 0.48 -5.86
CA SER A 173 -4.54 -0.91 -5.46
C SER A 173 -4.41 -1.04 -3.95
N VAL A 174 -5.32 -1.78 -3.33
CA VAL A 174 -5.34 -2.04 -1.88
C VAL A 174 -5.34 -3.55 -1.66
N VAL A 175 -4.37 -4.03 -0.90
CA VAL A 175 -4.24 -5.45 -0.50
C VAL A 175 -4.25 -5.52 1.02
N GLU A 176 -5.27 -6.14 1.61
CA GLU A 176 -5.29 -6.40 3.05
C GLU A 176 -4.33 -7.56 3.38
N GLU A 177 -3.47 -7.35 4.35
CA GLU A 177 -2.64 -8.38 4.96
C GLU A 177 -3.02 -8.53 6.44
N ARG A 178 -3.30 -9.74 6.89
CA ARG A 178 -3.77 -10.00 8.25
C ARG A 178 -3.01 -11.16 8.91
N LEU A 179 -2.71 -10.99 10.19
CA LEU A 179 -2.38 -12.03 11.13
C LEU A 179 -3.54 -12.18 12.12
N THR A 180 -4.04 -13.39 12.28
CA THR A 180 -5.08 -13.72 13.27
C THR A 180 -4.58 -14.77 14.25
N CYS A 181 -5.20 -14.79 15.43
CA CYS A 181 -5.06 -15.85 16.41
C CYS A 181 -6.31 -16.72 16.32
N GLU A 182 -6.14 -17.99 15.99
CA GLU A 182 -7.21 -18.98 16.00
C GLU A 182 -6.95 -19.95 17.15
N GLU A 183 -7.95 -20.16 18.01
CA GLU A 183 -7.93 -21.24 19.00
C GLU A 183 -8.02 -22.57 18.24
N VAL A 184 -6.98 -23.38 18.35
CA VAL A 184 -6.96 -24.73 17.76
C VAL A 184 -6.70 -25.76 18.85
N ASP A 185 -7.45 -26.86 18.79
CA ASP A 185 -7.18 -28.02 19.63
C ASP A 185 -5.95 -28.75 19.06
N VAL A 186 -4.84 -28.69 19.79
CA VAL A 186 -3.59 -29.36 19.41
C VAL A 186 -3.46 -30.66 20.19
N ARG A 187 -3.20 -31.74 19.46
CA ARG A 187 -2.89 -33.03 20.04
C ARG A 187 -1.43 -33.04 20.49
N VAL A 188 -1.19 -33.16 21.80
CA VAL A 188 0.16 -33.30 22.35
C VAL A 188 0.58 -34.76 22.22
N ILE A 189 1.64 -35.04 21.44
CA ILE A 189 2.18 -36.39 21.26
C ILE A 189 3.38 -36.55 22.20
N GLY A 190 3.22 -37.31 23.29
CA GLY A 190 4.32 -37.56 24.24
C GLY A 190 3.91 -38.07 25.62
N THR A 191 2.62 -38.04 25.96
CA THR A 191 2.06 -38.56 27.22
C THR A 191 1.35 -39.91 26.98
N GLU A 192 1.29 -40.78 28.00
CA GLU A 192 0.60 -42.08 27.92
C GLU A 192 -0.92 -41.93 27.70
N GLU A 193 -1.46 -40.74 27.96
CA GLU A 193 -2.84 -40.34 27.65
C GLU A 193 -2.84 -39.25 26.56
N GLU A 194 -3.73 -39.38 25.57
CA GLU A 194 -3.93 -38.35 24.54
C GLU A 194 -4.54 -37.09 25.19
N GLU A 195 -3.76 -36.01 25.25
CA GLU A 195 -4.24 -34.71 25.72
C GLU A 195 -4.44 -33.76 24.54
N TRP A 196 -5.62 -33.13 24.50
CA TRP A 196 -5.93 -32.05 23.58
C TRP A 196 -5.82 -30.74 24.34
N VAL A 197 -4.87 -29.89 23.95
CA VAL A 197 -4.63 -28.59 24.57
C VAL A 197 -5.10 -27.51 23.61
N ARG A 198 -5.80 -26.49 24.13
CA ARG A 198 -6.08 -25.29 23.36
C ARG A 198 -4.80 -24.50 23.17
N SER A 199 -4.41 -24.30 21.92
CA SER A 199 -3.28 -23.46 21.55
C SER A 199 -3.76 -22.33 20.66
N ASP A 200 -3.21 -21.15 20.87
CA ASP A 200 -3.40 -20.03 19.96
C ASP A 200 -2.41 -20.16 18.81
N ARG A 201 -2.89 -20.50 17.61
CA ARG A 201 -2.04 -20.54 16.42
C ARG A 201 -2.16 -19.23 15.66
N GLN A 202 -1.03 -18.72 15.16
CA GLN A 202 -0.99 -17.58 14.27
C GLN A 202 -1.28 -18.01 12.83
N HIS A 203 -2.24 -17.34 12.20
CA HIS A 203 -2.62 -17.55 10.81
C HIS A 203 -2.34 -16.28 10.02
N HIS A 204 -1.58 -16.41 8.94
CA HIS A 204 -1.29 -15.33 8.00
C HIS A 204 -2.16 -15.45 6.76
N ARG A 205 -2.77 -14.34 6.35
CA ARG A 205 -3.57 -14.26 5.14
C ARG A 205 -3.29 -12.95 4.41
N ILE A 206 -3.18 -13.07 3.09
CA ILE A 206 -3.18 -11.94 2.17
C ILE A 206 -4.51 -11.98 1.41
N GLY A 207 -5.23 -10.86 1.40
CA GLY A 207 -6.48 -10.68 0.68
C GLY A 207 -6.26 -10.47 -0.83
N PRO A 208 -7.35 -10.44 -1.62
CA PRO A 208 -7.26 -10.08 -3.02
C PRO A 208 -6.82 -8.61 -3.19
N ARG A 209 -6.20 -8.29 -4.32
CA ARG A 209 -5.89 -6.92 -4.71
C ARG A 209 -7.15 -6.26 -5.24
N ARG A 210 -7.61 -5.22 -4.55
CA ARG A 210 -8.74 -4.40 -5.00
C ARG A 210 -8.26 -3.14 -5.70
N TRP A 211 -8.81 -2.84 -6.88
CA TRP A 211 -8.44 -1.64 -7.63
C TRP A 211 -9.50 -0.55 -7.52
N HIS A 212 -9.04 0.68 -7.29
CA HIS A 212 -9.86 1.87 -7.23
C HIS A 212 -9.45 2.85 -8.32
N LEU A 213 -10.34 3.07 -9.29
CA LEU A 213 -10.06 3.86 -10.49
C LEU A 213 -10.15 5.36 -10.23
N GLY A 214 -9.20 6.12 -10.78
CA GLY A 214 -9.13 7.58 -10.62
C GLY A 214 -10.15 8.34 -11.49
N THR A 215 -11.27 8.76 -10.90
CA THR A 215 -12.33 9.54 -11.60
C THR A 215 -12.07 11.06 -11.63
N GLY A 216 -10.91 11.48 -11.12
CA GLY A 216 -10.47 12.87 -11.07
C GLY A 216 -10.70 13.55 -9.72
N GLU A 217 -11.84 13.31 -9.06
CA GLU A 217 -12.13 13.86 -7.73
C GLU A 217 -12.16 12.77 -6.64
N SER A 218 -12.22 11.51 -7.03
CA SER A 218 -12.19 10.36 -6.13
C SER A 218 -11.60 9.13 -6.81
N TRP A 219 -11.20 8.16 -5.99
CA TRP A 219 -10.94 6.79 -6.44
C TRP A 219 -12.11 5.89 -6.07
N GLN A 220 -12.63 5.14 -7.04
CA GLN A 220 -13.80 4.28 -6.85
C GLN A 220 -13.46 2.83 -7.16
N HIS A 221 -13.84 1.91 -6.27
CA HIS A 221 -13.59 0.48 -6.47
C HIS A 221 -14.26 -0.01 -7.75
N ASP A 222 -13.53 -0.79 -8.54
CA ASP A 222 -14.02 -1.45 -9.75
C ASP A 222 -13.55 -2.90 -9.80
N ASP A 223 -14.48 -3.81 -9.49
CA ASP A 223 -14.23 -5.25 -9.38
C ASP A 223 -13.75 -5.90 -10.68
N ARG A 224 -13.96 -5.27 -11.83
CA ARG A 224 -13.51 -5.77 -13.13
C ARG A 224 -11.99 -5.81 -13.23
N PHE A 225 -11.32 -4.99 -12.41
CA PHE A 225 -9.87 -4.84 -12.40
C PHE A 225 -9.20 -5.54 -11.21
N ASP A 226 -9.96 -6.07 -10.26
CA ASP A 226 -9.41 -6.80 -9.11
C ASP A 226 -8.45 -7.93 -9.56
N ASP A 227 -7.36 -8.09 -8.81
CA ASP A 227 -6.23 -8.99 -9.09
C ASP A 227 -5.52 -8.82 -10.44
N ARG A 228 -5.88 -7.80 -11.24
CA ARG A 228 -5.12 -7.48 -12.46
C ARG A 228 -3.80 -6.81 -12.14
N LEU A 229 -2.82 -7.07 -13.01
CA LEU A 229 -1.60 -6.29 -13.07
C LEU A 229 -1.87 -5.02 -13.88
N PRO A 230 -1.27 -3.88 -13.47
CA PRO A 230 -1.44 -2.63 -14.19
C PRO A 230 -0.72 -2.68 -15.54
N CYS A 231 -1.23 -1.92 -16.51
CA CYS A 231 -0.65 -1.77 -17.83
C CYS A 231 0.74 -1.14 -17.75
N THR A 232 0.89 -0.15 -16.87
CA THR A 232 2.15 0.55 -16.64
C THR A 232 2.30 0.97 -15.19
N GLY A 233 3.51 0.76 -14.66
CA GLY A 233 3.88 1.15 -13.31
C GLY A 233 3.19 0.29 -12.25
N LEU A 234 3.96 -0.14 -11.24
CA LEU A 234 3.41 -0.61 -9.99
C LEU A 234 4.41 -0.18 -8.92
N ALA A 235 4.00 0.75 -8.07
CA ALA A 235 4.83 1.27 -7.01
C ALA A 235 4.04 1.23 -5.70
N GLU A 236 4.58 0.58 -4.67
CA GLU A 236 3.95 0.56 -3.35
C GLU A 236 4.20 1.88 -2.64
N LEU A 237 3.14 2.44 -2.07
CA LEU A 237 3.26 3.61 -1.22
C LEU A 237 4.07 3.26 0.04
N PRO A 238 4.92 4.17 0.52
CA PRO A 238 5.66 3.96 1.75
C PRO A 238 4.70 3.81 2.94
N LEU A 239 5.08 2.96 3.88
CA LEU A 239 4.35 2.77 5.13
C LEU A 239 4.65 3.95 6.06
N ILE A 240 3.90 5.04 5.95
CA ILE A 240 4.07 6.21 6.82
C ILE A 240 3.72 5.82 8.28
N GLY A 241 4.56 6.22 9.23
CA GLY A 241 4.44 5.90 10.66
C GLY A 241 4.82 4.46 11.03
N LEU A 242 5.17 3.62 10.05
CA LEU A 242 5.43 2.20 10.22
C LEU A 242 6.79 1.83 9.63
N VAL A 243 7.63 1.19 10.42
CA VAL A 243 8.92 0.70 9.91
C VAL A 243 8.75 -0.62 9.13
N LYS A 244 7.69 -1.40 9.41
CA LYS A 244 7.56 -2.81 9.01
C LYS A 244 6.11 -3.24 8.77
N GLY A 245 5.92 -4.22 7.89
CA GLY A 245 4.66 -4.94 7.72
C GLY A 245 4.30 -5.85 8.92
N PRO A 246 3.10 -6.46 8.94
CA PRO A 246 2.65 -7.30 10.05
C PRO A 246 3.55 -8.51 10.31
N VAL A 247 3.94 -9.24 9.26
CA VAL A 247 4.81 -10.43 9.40
C VAL A 247 6.20 -10.04 9.89
N GLU A 248 6.82 -9.03 9.28
CA GLU A 248 8.14 -8.54 9.65
C GLU A 248 8.19 -8.07 11.12
N PHE A 249 7.15 -7.35 11.56
CA PHE A 249 7.01 -6.92 12.94
C PHE A 249 6.90 -8.11 13.90
N VAL A 250 6.09 -9.11 13.58
CA VAL A 250 5.90 -10.27 14.44
C VAL A 250 7.18 -11.12 14.50
N LEU A 251 7.85 -11.34 13.36
CA LEU A 251 9.13 -12.04 13.31
C LEU A 251 10.18 -11.38 14.19
N GLU A 252 10.30 -10.05 14.15
CA GLU A 252 11.22 -9.32 15.02
C GLU A 252 10.81 -9.39 16.50
N SER A 253 9.51 -9.24 16.80
CA SER A 253 8.99 -9.33 18.17
C SER A 253 9.26 -10.69 18.82
N TYR A 254 9.46 -11.73 18.00
CA TYR A 254 9.88 -13.04 18.45
C TYR A 254 11.38 -13.31 18.30
N ALA A 255 12.14 -12.54 17.52
CA ALA A 255 13.59 -12.77 17.31
C ALA A 255 14.42 -12.60 18.58
N ASP A 256 13.93 -11.80 19.55
CA ASP A 256 14.51 -11.69 20.90
C ASP A 256 14.18 -12.90 21.80
N ARG A 257 13.42 -13.87 21.27
CA ARG A 257 13.18 -15.20 21.85
C ARG A 257 13.80 -16.22 20.87
N ALA A 258 14.45 -17.27 21.38
CA ALA A 258 15.21 -18.25 20.59
C ALA A 258 14.51 -18.71 19.28
N PRO A 259 15.27 -19.11 18.22
CA PRO A 259 14.79 -19.09 16.83
C PRO A 259 13.54 -19.95 16.59
N LEU A 260 12.53 -19.31 15.97
CA LEU A 260 11.23 -19.88 15.59
C LEU A 260 11.24 -20.75 14.34
N PHE A 261 12.35 -20.80 13.63
CA PHE A 261 12.53 -21.52 12.38
C PHE A 261 13.80 -22.34 12.49
N ASP A 262 13.78 -23.59 12.03
CA ASP A 262 15.02 -24.33 11.86
C ASP A 262 15.79 -23.80 10.63
N GLU A 263 17.02 -24.28 10.44
CA GLU A 263 17.92 -23.85 9.36
C GLU A 263 17.37 -24.07 7.93
N THR A 264 16.19 -24.68 7.78
CA THR A 264 15.53 -24.93 6.49
C THR A 264 14.45 -23.91 6.12
N GLY A 265 14.12 -22.97 7.02
CA GLY A 265 13.07 -21.97 6.79
C GLY A 265 11.65 -22.53 6.91
N ALA A 266 11.49 -23.78 7.37
CA ALA A 266 10.22 -24.32 7.79
C ALA A 266 9.88 -23.79 9.21
N PRO A 267 8.61 -23.49 9.52
CA PRO A 267 8.21 -23.20 10.89
C PRO A 267 8.61 -24.40 11.74
N ALA A 268 9.45 -24.19 12.76
CA ALA A 268 9.77 -25.25 13.71
C ALA A 268 8.44 -25.78 14.24
N SER A 269 8.18 -27.07 14.08
CA SER A 269 6.97 -27.69 14.61
C SER A 269 6.96 -27.47 16.13
N TRP A 270 6.04 -26.63 16.60
CA TRP A 270 5.83 -26.41 18.03
C TRP A 270 5.09 -27.63 18.62
N PRO A 271 5.50 -28.13 19.81
CA PRO A 271 4.67 -29.00 20.63
C PRO A 271 3.44 -28.27 21.19
#